data_AF-A0A536FSF8-F1
#
_entry.id   AF-A0A536FSF8-F1
#
_cell.length_a   1.000
_cell.length_b   1.000
_cell.length_c   1.000
_cell.angle_alpha   90.00
_cell.angle_beta   90.00
_cell.angle_gamma   90.00
#
_symmetry.space_group_name_H-M   'P 1'
#
loop_
_entity.id
_entity.type
_entity.pdbx_description
1 polymer ?
#
loop_
_entity_poly.entity_id
_entity_poly.type
_entity_poly.pdbx_seq_one_letter_code
_entity_poly.pdbx_strand_id
1 'polypeptide(L)'
;GRFRIAELDYKEGNRDAAMRVLKDLAQSAPRPVAAAVAFALGKHLAQQGKVEEARAAFQQVLDSGERHWVDHVNRALRELRRH
;
A
#
# COMPACT_ATOMS: atom_id res chain seq x y z
N GLY A 1 11.41 -3.26 11.68
CA GLY A 1 10.12 -3.98 11.60
C GLY A 1 9.91 -4.45 10.18
N ARG A 2 9.27 -5.62 9.98
CA ARG A 2 9.10 -6.28 8.66
C ARG A 2 8.61 -5.36 7.52
N PHE A 3 7.77 -4.36 7.83
CA PHE A 3 7.32 -3.36 6.86
C PHE A 3 8.47 -2.55 6.23
N ARG A 4 9.41 -2.05 7.03
CA ARG A 4 10.55 -1.25 6.54
C ARG A 4 11.51 -2.09 5.67
N ILE A 5 11.63 -3.38 5.97
CA ILE A 5 12.42 -4.32 5.15
C ILE A 5 11.76 -4.47 3.78
N ALA A 6 10.44 -4.70 3.75
CA ALA A 6 9.72 -4.79 2.49
C ALA A 6 9.81 -3.51 1.65
N GLU A 7 9.75 -2.32 2.27
CA GLU A 7 9.97 -1.06 1.54
C GLU A 7 11.39 -0.91 0.96
N LEU A 8 12.41 -1.40 1.68
CA LEU A 8 13.80 -1.41 1.21
C LEU A 8 13.98 -2.38 0.04
N ASP A 9 13.50 -3.62 0.20
CA ASP A 9 13.57 -4.66 -0.84
C ASP A 9 12.91 -4.19 -2.14
N TYR A 10 11.79 -3.45 -2.05
CA TYR A 10 11.15 -2.89 -3.23
C TYR A 10 12.02 -1.87 -3.96
N LYS A 11 12.71 -1.00 -3.21
CA LYS A 11 13.62 0.02 -3.77
C LYS A 11 14.87 -0.60 -4.39
N GLU A 12 15.35 -1.71 -3.83
CA GLU A 12 16.51 -2.45 -4.34
C GLU A 12 16.18 -3.32 -5.57
N GLY A 13 14.92 -3.32 -6.03
CA GLY A 13 14.48 -4.06 -7.21
C GLY A 13 13.94 -5.45 -6.90
N ASN A 14 14.02 -5.90 -5.65
CA ASN A 14 13.46 -7.16 -5.16
C ASN A 14 11.94 -7.04 -4.90
N ARG A 15 11.21 -6.52 -5.89
CA ARG A 15 9.78 -6.17 -5.76
C ARG A 15 8.92 -7.37 -5.37
N ASP A 16 9.21 -8.56 -5.88
CA ASP A 16 8.40 -9.75 -5.58
C ASP A 16 8.53 -10.21 -4.12
N ALA A 17 9.74 -10.14 -3.55
CA ALA A 17 9.98 -10.45 -2.15
C ALA A 17 9.27 -9.44 -1.24
N ALA A 18 9.41 -8.15 -1.55
CA ALA A 18 8.73 -7.07 -0.86
C ALA A 18 7.20 -7.25 -0.86
N MET A 19 6.62 -7.53 -2.02
CA MET A 19 5.18 -7.72 -2.18
C MET A 19 4.66 -8.90 -1.35
N ARG A 20 5.44 -9.98 -1.24
CA ARG A 20 5.07 -11.14 -0.42
C ARG A 20 5.00 -10.79 1.07
N VAL A 21 5.99 -10.04 1.56
CA VAL A 21 6.04 -9.60 2.96
C VAL A 21 4.94 -8.60 3.27
N LEU A 22 4.68 -7.65 2.36
CA LEU A 22 3.56 -6.71 2.52
C LEU A 22 2.22 -7.44 2.55
N LYS A 23 1.99 -8.43 1.68
CA LYS A 23 0.74 -9.19 1.68
C LYS A 23 0.53 -9.98 2.98
N ASP A 24 1.59 -10.61 3.50
CA ASP A 24 1.57 -11.30 4.80
C ASP A 24 1.23 -10.35 5.95
N LEU A 25 1.85 -9.17 5.96
CA LEU A 25 1.61 -8.15 6.98
C LEU A 25 0.20 -7.56 6.91
N ALA A 26 -0.35 -7.34 5.72
CA ALA A 26 -1.72 -6.84 5.58
C ALA A 26 -2.75 -7.77 6.21
N GLN A 27 -2.48 -9.09 6.23
CA GLN A 27 -3.38 -10.11 6.76
C GLN A 27 -3.18 -10.37 8.26
N SER A 28 -1.94 -10.30 8.74
CA SER A 28 -1.57 -10.73 10.10
C SER A 28 -1.31 -9.58 11.08
N ALA A 29 -1.09 -8.36 10.59
CA ALA A 29 -0.72 -7.25 11.44
C ALA A 29 -1.94 -6.51 12.04
N PRO A 30 -1.76 -5.82 13.18
CA PRO A 30 -2.80 -4.97 13.76
C PRO A 30 -3.29 -3.90 12.78
N ARG A 31 -4.54 -3.46 12.94
CA ARG A 31 -5.23 -2.51 12.03
C ARG A 31 -4.38 -1.29 11.60
N PRO A 32 -3.65 -0.60 12.49
CA PRO A 32 -2.83 0.55 12.07
C PRO A 32 -1.67 0.17 11.13
N VAL A 33 -1.09 -1.02 11.34
CA VAL A 33 0.00 -1.55 10.51
C VAL A 33 -0.55 -2.06 9.18
N ALA A 34 -1.70 -2.75 9.21
CA ALA A 34 -2.38 -3.19 8.00
C ALA A 34 -2.74 -2.02 7.07
N ALA A 35 -3.19 -0.89 7.62
CA ALA A 35 -3.46 0.34 6.88
C ALA A 35 -2.19 0.92 6.22
N ALA A 36 -1.07 0.99 6.95
CA ALA A 36 0.22 1.44 6.40
C ALA A 36 0.70 0.54 5.24
N VAL A 37 0.53 -0.77 5.41
CA VAL A 37 0.92 -1.78 4.44
C VAL A 37 0.05 -1.72 3.18
N ALA A 38 -1.27 -1.61 3.33
CA ALA A 38 -2.20 -1.47 2.21
C ALA A 38 -1.96 -0.18 1.42
N PHE A 39 -1.58 0.92 2.10
CA PHE A 39 -1.15 2.14 1.42
C PHE A 39 0.12 1.95 0.58
N ALA A 40 1.15 1.30 1.13
CA ALA A 40 2.37 1.00 0.38
C ALA A 40 2.08 0.09 -0.83
N LEU A 41 1.27 -0.95 -0.62
CA LEU A 41 0.82 -1.85 -1.68
C LEU A 41 0.13 -1.09 -2.82
N GLY A 42 -0.81 -0.19 -2.48
CA GLY A 42 -1.51 0.65 -3.45
C GLY A 42 -0.55 1.53 -4.26
N LYS A 43 0.44 2.14 -3.62
CA LYS A 43 1.47 2.92 -4.33
C LYS A 43 2.31 2.07 -5.27
N HIS A 44 2.66 0.86 -4.87
CA HIS A 44 3.44 -0.05 -5.72
C HIS A 44 2.63 -0.52 -6.92
N LEU A 45 1.37 -0.88 -6.73
CA LEU A 45 0.46 -1.26 -7.81
C LEU A 45 0.26 -0.10 -8.81
N ALA A 46 0.11 1.13 -8.31
CA ALA A 46 0.04 2.33 -9.13
C ALA A 46 1.30 2.51 -10.01
N GLN A 47 2.49 2.33 -9.43
CA GLN A 47 3.76 2.41 -10.17
C GLN A 47 3.92 1.31 -11.23
N GLN A 48 3.23 0.18 -11.06
CA GLN A 48 3.22 -0.92 -12.04
C GLN A 48 2.14 -0.71 -13.13
N GLY A 49 1.42 0.41 -13.12
CA GLY A 49 0.30 0.69 -14.02
C GLY A 49 -0.99 -0.06 -13.67
N LYS A 50 -1.02 -0.77 -12.53
CA LYS A 50 -2.18 -1.55 -12.06
C LYS A 50 -3.15 -0.67 -11.28
N VAL A 51 -3.77 0.29 -11.97
CA VAL A 51 -4.59 1.35 -11.36
C VAL A 51 -5.78 0.79 -10.57
N GLU A 52 -6.48 -0.21 -11.10
CA GLU A 52 -7.63 -0.82 -10.41
C GLU A 52 -7.22 -1.54 -9.12
N GLU A 53 -6.13 -2.32 -9.16
CA GLU A 53 -5.60 -3.00 -7.97
C GLU A 53 -5.12 -1.97 -6.93
N ALA A 54 -4.46 -0.90 -7.38
CA ALA A 54 -4.01 0.19 -6.51
C ALA A 54 -5.18 0.86 -5.78
N ARG A 55 -6.26 1.14 -6.51
CA ARG A 55 -7.47 1.73 -5.97
C ARG A 55 -8.14 0.83 -4.94
N ALA A 56 -8.20 -0.47 -5.17
CA ALA A 56 -8.73 -1.43 -4.21
C ALA A 56 -7.91 -1.44 -2.90
N ALA A 57 -6.58 -1.46 -3.01
CA ALA A 57 -5.69 -1.40 -1.83
C ALA A 57 -5.88 -0.10 -1.04
N PHE A 58 -5.98 1.03 -1.74
CA PHE A 58 -6.27 2.32 -1.11
C PHE A 58 -7.66 2.38 -0.44
N GLN A 59 -8.67 1.74 -1.02
CA GLN A 59 -9.99 1.65 -0.41
C GLN A 59 -9.97 0.91 0.93
N GLN A 60 -9.19 -0.17 1.04
CA GLN A 60 -9.02 -0.90 2.31
C GLN A 60 -8.44 -0.01 3.42
N VAL A 61 -7.56 0.93 3.06
CA VAL A 61 -7.01 1.90 4.01
C VAL A 61 -8.10 2.87 4.48
N LEU A 62 -8.96 3.34 3.58
CA LEU A 62 -10.09 4.20 3.95
C LEU A 62 -11.08 3.47 4.86
N ASP A 63 -11.37 2.20 4.55
CA ASP A 63 -12.28 1.36 5.32
C ASP A 63 -11.73 1.01 6.71
N SER A 64 -10.41 1.07 6.90
CA SER A 64 -9.78 0.88 8.21
C SER A 64 -10.12 1.98 9.22
N GLY A 65 -10.60 3.14 8.75
CA GLY A 65 -10.93 4.30 9.59
C GLY A 65 -9.72 5.08 10.11
N GLU A 66 -8.50 4.70 9.71
CA GLU A 66 -7.26 5.36 10.10
C GLU A 66 -7.12 6.73 9.42
N ARG A 67 -7.68 7.75 10.07
CA ARG A 67 -7.78 9.12 9.53
C ARG A 67 -6.43 9.72 9.10
N HIS A 68 -5.34 9.34 9.77
CA HIS A 68 -3.98 9.71 9.38
C HIS A 68 -3.62 9.28 7.94
N TRP A 69 -4.08 8.11 7.50
CA TRP A 69 -3.80 7.61 6.15
C TRP A 69 -4.78 8.12 5.09
N VAL A 70 -5.98 8.54 5.50
CA VAL A 70 -7.04 8.99 4.59
C VAL A 70 -6.60 10.14 3.67
N ASP A 71 -5.89 11.13 4.22
CA ASP A 71 -5.40 12.27 3.41
C ASP A 71 -4.36 11.83 2.37
N HIS A 72 -3.44 10.96 2.76
CA HIS A 72 -2.42 10.40 1.86
C HIS A 72 -3.06 9.57 0.74
N VAL A 73 -4.03 8.73 1.08
CA VAL A 73 -4.78 7.91 0.13
C VAL A 73 -5.58 8.77 -0.85
N ASN A 74 -6.31 9.76 -0.35
CA ASN A 74 -7.12 10.63 -1.20
C ASN A 74 -6.27 11.40 -2.20
N ARG A 75 -5.08 11.83 -1.81
CA ARG A 75 -4.12 12.44 -2.73
C ARG A 75 -3.68 11.45 -3.82
N ALA A 76 -3.26 10.24 -3.43
CA ALA A 76 -2.82 9.22 -4.39
C ALA A 76 -3.93 8.81 -5.37
N LEU A 77 -5.17 8.66 -4.90
CA LEU A 77 -6.33 8.36 -5.75
C LEU A 77 -6.65 9.47 -6.75
N ARG A 78 -6.45 10.75 -6.37
CA ARG A 78 -6.60 11.88 -7.30
C ARG A 78 -5.52 11.88 -8.37
N GLU A 79 -4.29 11.54 -8.01
CA GLU A 79 -3.17 11.39 -8.96
C GLU A 79 -3.44 10.24 -9.93
N LEU A 80 -3.95 9.10 -9.44
CA LEU A 80 -4.32 7.96 -10.29
C LEU A 80 -5.45 8.25 -11.28
N ARG A 81 -6.43 9.08 -10.91
CA ARG A 81 -7.53 9.49 -11.81
C ARG A 81 -7.09 10.45 -12.91
N ARG A 82 -5.89 11.03 -12.80
CA ARG A 82 -5.36 12.02 -13.74
C ARG A 82 -4.45 11.43 -14.82
N HIS A 83 -4.09 10.15 -14.69
CA HIS A 83 -3.38 9.36 -15.69
C HIS A 83 -4.37 8.57 -16.54
#